data_AF-A0A357MB88-F1
#
_entry.id   AF-A0A357MB88-F1
#
_cell.length_a   1.000
_cell.length_b   1.000
_cell.length_c   1.000
_cell.angle_alpha   90.00
_cell.angle_beta   90.00
_cell.angle_gamma   90.00
#
_symmetry.space_group_name_H-M   'P 1'
#
loop_
_entity.id
_entity.type
_entity.pdbx_description
1 polymer ?
#
loop_
_entity_poly.entity_id
_entity_poly.type
_entity_poly.pdbx_seq_one_letter_code
_entity_poly.pdbx_strand_id
1 'polypeptide(L)'
;MQPIPFKKYLNNYGPFILLLLFILVIWESAVRLHLIPAFILPAPSSIGIALIEHRQLLRPHLLATLQEILVGFVLSVICGSLLGTGMFLFRPLEKAIYPFLIISQTIPLIALSPIFIMWFGYTLWSKVAVVFLTAFFPVVVSTYDGLRTSGQAYKDLLLTFGANRWQLLSKTQIPLALPSFFSGLKLSIV
;
A
#
# COMPACT_ATOMS: atom_id res chain seq x y z
N MET A 1 -18.91 17.28 31.19
CA MET A 1 -18.63 15.98 30.55
C MET A 1 -19.93 15.46 29.94
N GLN A 2 -20.05 15.50 28.61
CA GLN A 2 -21.23 14.96 27.91
C GLN A 2 -21.12 13.41 27.87
N PRO A 3 -22.20 12.65 28.16
CA PRO A 3 -22.15 11.20 28.18
C PRO A 3 -21.95 10.63 26.77
N ILE A 4 -21.05 9.65 26.65
CA ILE A 4 -20.70 8.97 25.40
C ILE A 4 -21.97 8.32 24.80
N PRO A 5 -22.38 8.63 23.57
CA PRO A 5 -23.64 8.13 22.99
C PRO A 5 -23.48 6.69 22.47
N PHE A 6 -23.33 5.72 23.38
CA PHE A 6 -23.16 4.29 23.10
C PHE A 6 -24.26 3.72 22.18
N LYS A 7 -25.49 4.24 22.29
CA LYS A 7 -26.66 3.81 21.50
C LYS A 7 -26.54 4.14 20.00
N LYS A 8 -25.78 5.18 19.64
CA LYS A 8 -25.58 5.60 18.24
C LYS A 8 -24.55 4.71 17.52
N TYR A 9 -23.53 4.24 18.22
CA TYR A 9 -22.53 3.30 17.70
C TYR A 9 -23.13 1.91 17.49
N LEU A 10 -23.95 1.41 18.43
CA LEU A 10 -24.59 0.10 18.31
C LEU A 10 -25.56 0.03 17.12
N ASN A 11 -26.25 1.13 16.79
CA ASN A 11 -27.17 1.15 15.66
C ASN A 11 -26.46 1.25 14.29
N ASN A 12 -25.30 1.93 14.23
CA ASN A 12 -24.53 2.05 12.98
C ASN A 12 -23.68 0.82 12.68
N TYR A 13 -23.09 0.17 13.69
CA TYR A 13 -22.21 -1.00 13.51
C TYR A 13 -22.90 -2.34 13.82
N GLY A 14 -24.06 -2.32 14.47
CA GLY A 14 -24.83 -3.52 14.82
C GLY A 14 -25.16 -4.42 13.62
N PRO A 15 -25.68 -3.88 12.50
CA PRO A 15 -25.94 -4.69 11.30
C PRO A 15 -24.68 -5.38 10.76
N PHE A 16 -23.53 -4.69 10.79
CA PHE A 16 -22.24 -5.27 10.35
C PHE A 16 -21.78 -6.41 11.26
N ILE A 17 -21.85 -6.22 12.59
CA ILE A 17 -21.46 -7.26 13.56
C ILE A 17 -22.40 -8.47 13.44
N LEU A 18 -23.70 -8.25 13.29
CA LEU A 18 -24.69 -9.32 13.10
C LEU A 18 -24.41 -10.12 11.82
N LEU A 19 -24.14 -9.44 10.71
CA LEU A 19 -23.78 -10.09 9.45
C LEU A 19 -22.49 -10.91 9.60
N LEU A 20 -21.46 -10.36 10.23
CA LEU A 20 -20.19 -11.05 10.47
C LEU A 20 -20.40 -12.32 11.30
N LEU A 21 -21.13 -12.20 12.41
CA LEU A 21 -21.44 -13.35 13.27
C LEU A 21 -22.28 -14.40 12.53
N PHE A 22 -23.27 -13.97 11.73
CA PHE A 22 -24.07 -14.87 10.91
C PHE A 22 -23.22 -15.67 9.93
N ILE A 23 -22.27 -15.01 9.24
CA ILE A 23 -21.32 -15.66 8.33
C ILE A 23 -20.44 -16.66 9.10
N LEU A 24 -19.89 -16.27 10.25
CA LEU A 24 -19.03 -17.15 11.06
C LEU A 24 -19.79 -18.38 11.56
N VAL A 25 -21.04 -18.21 11.99
CA VAL A 25 -21.88 -19.33 12.46
C VAL A 25 -22.21 -20.28 11.32
N ILE A 26 -22.57 -19.76 10.14
CA ILE A 26 -22.82 -20.59 8.95
C ILE A 26 -21.57 -21.37 8.57
N TRP A 27 -20.42 -20.70 8.51
CA TRP A 27 -19.14 -21.32 8.16
C TRP A 27 -18.75 -22.41 9.16
N GLU A 28 -18.76 -22.10 10.47
CA GLU A 28 -18.46 -23.06 11.53
C GLU A 28 -19.42 -24.27 11.47
N SER A 29 -20.72 -24.02 11.28
CA SER A 29 -21.73 -25.07 11.20
C SER A 29 -21.54 -25.94 9.97
N ALA A 30 -21.24 -25.35 8.80
CA ALA A 30 -21.02 -26.09 7.57
C ALA A 30 -19.84 -27.08 7.68
N VAL A 31 -18.76 -26.67 8.35
CA VAL A 31 -17.61 -27.56 8.59
C VAL A 31 -17.93 -28.61 9.65
N ARG A 32 -18.55 -28.24 10.78
CA ARG A 32 -18.90 -29.19 11.86
C ARG A 32 -19.94 -30.22 11.46
N LEU A 33 -20.88 -29.85 10.60
CA LEU A 33 -21.89 -30.75 10.03
C LEU A 33 -21.34 -31.59 8.86
N HIS A 34 -20.03 -31.54 8.60
CA HIS A 34 -19.36 -32.31 7.53
C HIS A 34 -19.90 -32.03 6.13
N LEU A 35 -20.54 -30.86 5.91
CA LEU A 35 -20.95 -30.42 4.57
C LEU A 35 -19.72 -30.05 3.72
N ILE A 36 -18.65 -29.58 4.37
CA ILE A 36 -17.36 -29.26 3.76
C ILE A 36 -16.26 -29.98 4.54
N PRO A 37 -15.38 -30.75 3.86
CA PRO A 37 -14.25 -31.38 4.54
C PRO A 37 -13.29 -30.36 5.17
N ALA A 38 -12.90 -30.59 6.42
CA ALA A 38 -12.04 -29.68 7.19
C ALA A 38 -10.65 -29.44 6.59
N PHE A 39 -10.17 -30.35 5.72
CA PHE A 39 -8.90 -30.16 5.01
C PHE A 39 -8.99 -29.16 3.84
N ILE A 40 -10.20 -28.92 3.31
CA ILE A 40 -10.45 -27.89 2.29
C ILE A 40 -10.70 -26.55 2.98
N LEU A 41 -11.52 -26.56 4.03
CA LEU A 41 -11.92 -25.36 4.74
C LEU A 41 -11.93 -25.63 6.25
N PRO A 42 -10.90 -25.19 7.01
CA PRO A 42 -10.89 -25.35 8.45
C PRO A 42 -12.00 -24.50 9.09
N ALA A 43 -12.56 -24.98 10.20
CA ALA A 43 -13.53 -24.24 10.98
C ALA A 43 -12.85 -22.98 11.58
N PRO A 44 -13.54 -21.82 11.65
CA PRO A 44 -13.03 -20.62 12.31
C PRO A 44 -12.42 -20.87 13.69
N SER A 45 -13.04 -21.73 14.51
CA SER A 45 -12.51 -22.10 15.83
C SER A 45 -11.15 -22.81 15.75
N SER A 46 -10.96 -23.70 14.77
CA SER A 46 -9.69 -24.41 14.53
C SER A 46 -8.58 -23.44 14.11
N ILE A 47 -8.90 -22.40 13.33
CA ILE A 47 -7.95 -21.35 12.94
C ILE A 47 -7.46 -20.60 14.20
N GLY A 48 -8.39 -20.25 15.10
CA GLY A 48 -8.06 -19.57 16.36
C GLY A 48 -7.14 -20.39 17.27
N ILE A 49 -7.42 -21.70 17.39
CA ILE A 49 -6.58 -22.62 18.17
C ILE A 49 -5.18 -22.73 17.53
N ALA A 50 -5.11 -22.99 16.23
CA ALA A 50 -3.85 -23.12 15.49
C ALA A 50 -2.97 -21.85 15.59
N LEU A 51 -3.58 -20.66 15.60
CA LEU A 51 -2.87 -19.39 15.76
C LEU A 51 -2.14 -19.30 17.13
N ILE A 52 -2.75 -19.84 18.19
CA ILE A 52 -2.18 -19.85 19.54
C ILE A 52 -1.13 -20.96 19.67
N GLU A 53 -1.43 -22.16 19.18
CA GLU A 53 -0.54 -23.32 19.26
C GLU A 53 0.75 -23.10 18.45
N HIS A 54 0.62 -22.56 17.24
CA HIS A 54 1.76 -22.33 16.34
C HIS A 54 2.36 -20.93 16.44
N ARG A 55 2.00 -20.14 17.45
CA ARG A 55 2.51 -18.75 17.62
C ARG A 55 4.03 -18.63 17.58
N GLN A 56 4.74 -19.62 18.14
CA GLN A 56 6.21 -19.62 18.19
C GLN A 56 6.83 -19.84 16.80
N LEU A 57 6.17 -20.64 15.96
CA LEU A 57 6.54 -20.84 14.56
C LEU A 57 6.18 -19.61 13.71
N LEU A 58 5.01 -19.01 13.94
CA LEU A 58 4.53 -17.87 13.16
C LEU A 58 5.34 -16.60 13.40
N ARG A 59 5.81 -16.37 14.63
CA ARG A 59 6.56 -15.17 15.00
C ARG A 59 7.80 -14.88 14.13
N PRO A 60 8.75 -15.82 13.92
CA PRO A 60 9.90 -15.55 13.06
C PRO A 60 9.51 -15.30 11.59
N HIS A 61 8.50 -16.01 11.07
CA HIS A 61 8.00 -15.77 9.71
C HIS A 61 7.34 -14.40 9.56
N LEU A 62 6.53 -13.99 10.53
CA LEU A 62 5.92 -12.67 10.57
C LEU A 62 6.99 -11.57 10.58
N LEU A 63 8.02 -11.71 11.41
CA LEU A 63 9.10 -10.74 11.51
C LEU A 63 9.92 -10.67 10.20
N ALA A 64 10.21 -11.82 9.59
CA ALA A 64 10.90 -11.87 8.31
C ALA A 64 10.11 -11.14 7.20
N THR A 65 8.82 -11.44 7.07
CA THR A 65 7.94 -10.77 6.09
C THR A 65 7.82 -9.27 6.37
N LEU A 66 7.69 -8.88 7.64
CA LEU A 66 7.63 -7.47 8.01
C LEU A 66 8.92 -6.73 7.66
N GLN A 67 10.08 -7.35 7.89
CA GLN A 67 11.38 -6.79 7.52
C GLN A 67 11.52 -6.65 6.00
N GLU A 68 11.15 -7.69 5.24
CA GLU A 68 11.15 -7.67 3.77
C GLU A 68 10.29 -6.52 3.22
N ILE A 69 9.07 -6.37 3.76
CA ILE A 69 8.13 -5.31 3.38
C ILE A 69 8.69 -3.94 3.74
N LEU A 70 9.14 -3.75 4.99
CA LEU A 70 9.63 -2.45 5.46
C LEU A 70 10.83 -1.97 4.65
N VAL A 71 11.82 -2.84 4.42
CA VAL A 71 13.02 -2.46 3.66
C VAL A 71 12.66 -2.13 2.21
N GLY A 72 11.91 -2.99 1.54
CA GLY A 72 11.49 -2.76 0.16
C GLY A 72 10.64 -1.50 0.01
N PHE A 73 9.66 -1.31 0.90
CA PHE A 73 8.78 -0.16 0.90
C PHE A 73 9.52 1.14 1.13
N VAL A 74 10.40 1.22 2.16
CA VAL A 74 11.17 2.44 2.43
C VAL A 74 12.04 2.82 1.23
N LEU A 75 12.70 1.84 0.60
CA LEU A 75 13.48 2.07 -0.62
C LEU A 75 12.59 2.60 -1.76
N SER A 76 11.40 2.03 -1.96
CA SER A 76 10.44 2.50 -2.97
C SER A 76 9.95 3.90 -2.70
N VAL A 77 9.66 4.25 -1.45
CA VAL A 77 9.20 5.58 -1.07
C VAL A 77 10.27 6.62 -1.36
N ILE A 78 11.52 6.34 -0.95
CA ILE A 78 12.64 7.26 -1.17
C ILE A 78 12.92 7.40 -2.67
N CYS A 79 13.18 6.30 -3.37
CA CYS A 79 13.52 6.34 -4.80
C CYS A 79 12.35 6.86 -5.64
N GLY A 80 11.12 6.45 -5.33
CA GLY A 80 9.93 6.81 -6.07
C GLY A 80 9.54 8.27 -5.91
N SER A 81 9.62 8.81 -4.69
CA SER A 81 9.37 10.23 -4.45
C SER A 81 10.43 11.13 -5.09
N LEU A 82 11.71 10.73 -5.03
CA LEU A 82 12.80 11.43 -5.70
C LEU A 82 12.61 11.46 -7.22
N LEU A 83 12.28 10.31 -7.81
CA LEU A 83 12.08 10.20 -9.26
C LEU A 83 10.80 10.94 -9.70
N GLY A 84 9.69 10.81 -8.98
CA GLY A 84 8.46 11.55 -9.28
C GLY A 84 8.63 13.06 -9.18
N THR A 85 9.36 13.54 -8.16
CA THR A 85 9.73 14.95 -8.03
C THR A 85 10.69 15.39 -9.14
N GLY A 86 11.67 14.55 -9.49
CA GLY A 86 12.58 14.81 -10.59
C GLY A 86 11.86 14.95 -11.93
N MET A 87 10.90 14.07 -12.22
CA MET A 87 10.07 14.15 -13.42
C MET A 87 9.25 15.44 -13.45
N PHE A 88 8.71 15.86 -12.30
CA PHE A 88 7.99 17.12 -12.20
C PHE A 88 8.89 18.34 -12.48
N LEU A 89 10.13 18.33 -11.98
CA LEU A 89 11.09 19.43 -12.16
C LEU A 89 11.70 19.46 -13.57
N PHE A 90 11.93 18.30 -14.18
CA PHE A 90 12.67 18.15 -15.44
C PHE A 90 11.80 17.49 -16.53
N ARG A 91 11.21 18.30 -17.41
CA ARG A 91 10.38 17.83 -18.54
C ARG A 91 11.04 16.76 -19.43
N PRO A 92 12.36 16.81 -19.75
CA PRO A 92 12.98 15.75 -20.53
C PRO A 92 12.99 14.40 -19.78
N LEU A 93 13.19 14.43 -18.45
CA LEU A 93 13.18 13.23 -17.61
C LEU A 93 11.79 12.60 -17.56
N GLU A 94 10.74 13.43 -17.43
CA GLU A 94 9.36 12.97 -17.55
C GLU A 94 9.12 12.23 -18.87
N LYS A 95 9.42 12.88 -20.00
CA LYS A 95 9.17 12.29 -21.33
C LYS A 95 9.95 11.00 -21.57
N ALA A 96 11.16 10.90 -21.00
CA ALA A 96 11.99 9.72 -21.12
C ALA A 96 11.48 8.56 -20.25
N ILE A 97 11.10 8.82 -19.00
CA ILE A 97 10.83 7.77 -18.00
C ILE A 97 9.36 7.36 -17.94
N TYR A 98 8.43 8.30 -18.15
CA TYR A 98 6.98 8.06 -18.01
C TYR A 98 6.46 6.88 -18.86
N PRO A 99 6.88 6.72 -20.15
CA PRO A 99 6.48 5.56 -20.95
C PRO A 99 6.93 4.21 -20.34
N PHE A 100 8.16 4.14 -19.82
CA PHE A 100 8.69 2.91 -19.23
C PHE A 100 7.99 2.55 -17.91
N LEU A 101 7.57 3.55 -17.12
CA LEU A 101 6.80 3.31 -15.89
C LEU A 101 5.47 2.63 -16.19
N ILE A 102 4.75 3.10 -17.22
CA ILE A 102 3.45 2.52 -17.62
C ILE A 102 3.63 1.10 -18.14
N ILE A 103 4.62 0.87 -19.01
CA ILE A 103 4.89 -0.47 -19.57
C ILE A 103 5.30 -1.45 -18.47
N SER A 104 6.08 -1.01 -17.50
CA SER A 104 6.54 -1.88 -16.43
C SER A 104 5.40 -2.37 -15.53
N GLN A 105 4.30 -1.62 -15.41
CA GLN A 105 3.10 -2.06 -14.69
C GLN A 105 2.33 -3.20 -15.38
N THR A 106 2.56 -3.44 -16.68
CA THR A 106 1.90 -4.54 -17.38
C THR A 106 2.63 -5.88 -17.19
N ILE A 107 3.83 -5.86 -16.61
CA ILE A 107 4.64 -7.06 -16.40
C ILE A 107 4.10 -7.82 -15.18
N PRO A 108 3.67 -9.09 -15.32
CA PRO A 108 3.20 -9.87 -14.20
C PRO A 108 4.34 -10.15 -13.22
N LEU A 109 4.19 -9.70 -11.97
CA LEU A 109 5.21 -9.84 -10.92
C LEU A 109 5.64 -11.30 -10.70
N ILE A 110 4.68 -12.22 -10.82
CA ILE A 110 4.91 -13.67 -10.65
C ILE A 110 5.97 -14.18 -11.64
N ALA A 111 6.08 -13.57 -12.83
CA ALA A 111 7.09 -13.92 -13.82
C ALA A 111 8.48 -13.36 -13.49
N LEU A 112 8.57 -12.29 -12.70
CA LEU A 112 9.83 -11.66 -12.30
C LEU A 112 10.48 -12.35 -11.09
N SER A 113 9.67 -12.97 -10.21
CA SER A 113 10.18 -13.62 -9.00
C SER A 113 11.33 -14.61 -9.24
N PRO A 114 11.27 -15.53 -10.23
CA PRO A 114 12.39 -16.44 -10.52
C PRO A 114 13.67 -15.71 -10.97
N ILE A 115 13.52 -14.60 -11.70
CA ILE A 115 14.66 -13.80 -12.17
C ILE A 115 15.37 -13.16 -10.98
N PHE A 116 14.61 -12.60 -10.02
CA PHE A 116 15.19 -12.04 -8.81
C PHE A 116 15.84 -13.10 -7.93
N ILE A 117 15.28 -14.30 -7.85
CA ILE A 117 15.93 -15.43 -7.17
C ILE A 117 17.22 -15.84 -7.90
N MET A 118 17.24 -15.81 -9.23
CA MET A 118 18.46 -16.12 -10.00
C MET A 118 19.56 -15.08 -9.77
N TRP A 119 19.22 -13.79 -9.65
CA TRP A 119 20.20 -12.71 -9.43
C TRP A 119 20.67 -12.60 -7.98
N PHE A 120 19.74 -12.66 -7.03
CA PHE A 120 20.00 -12.39 -5.61
C PHE A 120 20.04 -13.66 -4.74
N GLY A 121 19.71 -14.82 -5.31
CA GLY A 121 19.54 -16.08 -4.58
C GLY A 121 18.27 -16.14 -3.73
N TYR A 122 18.17 -17.18 -2.91
CA TYR A 122 17.15 -17.33 -1.86
C TYR A 122 17.49 -16.48 -0.62
N THR A 123 17.78 -15.20 -0.84
CA THR A 123 18.15 -14.24 0.20
C THR A 123 17.02 -13.24 0.45
N LEU A 124 17.20 -12.39 1.47
CA LEU A 124 16.30 -11.26 1.75
C LEU A 124 16.11 -10.35 0.52
N TRP A 125 17.16 -10.15 -0.27
CA TRP A 125 17.20 -9.17 -1.35
C TRP A 125 16.30 -9.53 -2.53
N SER A 126 16.08 -10.82 -2.81
CA SER A 126 15.15 -11.22 -3.90
C SER A 126 13.72 -10.79 -3.59
N LYS A 127 13.28 -10.96 -2.34
CA LYS A 127 11.95 -10.57 -1.88
C LYS A 127 11.82 -9.05 -1.72
N VAL A 128 12.87 -8.40 -1.22
CA VAL A 128 12.93 -6.93 -1.17
C VAL A 128 12.82 -6.31 -2.56
N ALA A 129 13.44 -6.90 -3.59
CA ALA A 129 13.32 -6.41 -4.97
C ALA A 129 11.88 -6.48 -5.50
N VAL A 130 11.15 -7.55 -5.15
CA VAL A 130 9.73 -7.73 -5.51
C VAL A 130 8.85 -6.67 -4.83
N VAL A 131 9.01 -6.49 -3.51
CA VAL A 131 8.31 -5.43 -2.75
C VAL A 131 8.68 -4.05 -3.31
N PHE A 132 9.96 -3.85 -3.61
CA PHE A 132 10.44 -2.58 -4.12
C PHE A 132 9.73 -2.24 -5.43
N LEU A 133 9.74 -3.16 -6.39
CA LEU A 133 9.17 -2.94 -7.71
C LEU A 133 7.67 -2.68 -7.67
N THR A 134 6.93 -3.45 -6.86
CA THR A 134 5.48 -3.28 -6.70
C THR A 134 5.12 -1.94 -6.07
N ALA A 135 5.81 -1.54 -5.01
CA ALA A 135 5.56 -0.28 -4.32
C ALA A 135 6.11 0.95 -5.07
N PHE A 136 7.15 0.79 -5.90
CA PHE A 136 7.85 1.88 -6.57
C PHE A 136 6.94 2.62 -7.55
N PHE A 137 6.18 1.91 -8.40
CA PHE A 137 5.39 2.56 -9.45
C PHE A 137 4.26 3.44 -8.90
N PRO A 138 3.39 2.96 -7.99
CA PRO A 138 2.33 3.82 -7.45
C PRO A 138 2.90 5.01 -6.68
N VAL A 139 4.04 4.87 -6.00
CA VAL A 139 4.72 6.00 -5.34
C VAL A 139 5.19 7.04 -6.37
N VAL A 140 5.88 6.62 -7.43
CA VAL A 140 6.37 7.56 -8.46
C VAL A 140 5.19 8.31 -9.08
N VAL A 141 4.18 7.58 -9.54
CA VAL A 141 3.03 8.13 -10.26
C VAL A 141 2.22 9.06 -9.36
N SER A 142 1.90 8.63 -8.13
CA SER A 142 1.17 9.48 -7.17
C SER A 142 1.93 10.74 -6.77
N THR A 143 3.26 10.67 -6.65
CA THR A 143 4.10 11.83 -6.37
C THR A 143 4.09 12.78 -7.56
N TYR A 144 4.34 12.27 -8.77
CA TYR A 144 4.37 13.07 -9.99
C TYR A 144 3.01 13.71 -10.30
N ASP A 145 1.94 12.92 -10.31
CA ASP A 145 0.58 13.39 -10.58
C ASP A 145 0.10 14.33 -9.48
N GLY A 146 0.43 14.03 -8.22
CA GLY A 146 0.18 14.91 -7.07
C GLY A 146 0.81 16.29 -7.29
N LEU A 147 2.11 16.35 -7.61
CA LEU A 147 2.81 17.62 -7.86
C LEU A 147 2.28 18.35 -9.10
N ARG A 148 1.90 17.61 -10.15
CA ARG A 148 1.39 18.16 -11.41
C ARG A 148 -0.02 18.75 -11.28
N THR A 149 -0.90 18.10 -10.53
CA THR A 149 -2.32 18.51 -10.35
C THR A 149 -2.51 19.53 -9.22
N SER A 150 -1.50 19.69 -8.36
CA SER A 150 -1.53 20.60 -7.23
C SER A 150 -1.56 22.08 -7.64
N GLY A 151 -2.77 22.65 -7.62
CA GLY A 151 -2.98 24.07 -7.40
C GLY A 151 -2.50 25.00 -8.50
N GLN A 152 -2.83 24.74 -9.77
CA GLN A 152 -2.64 25.72 -10.86
C GLN A 152 -3.15 27.12 -10.45
N ALA A 153 -4.33 27.20 -9.82
CA ALA A 153 -4.90 28.46 -9.36
C ALA A 153 -4.05 29.15 -8.26
N TYR A 154 -3.56 28.39 -7.28
CA TYR A 154 -2.68 28.92 -6.23
C TYR A 154 -1.30 29.30 -6.77
N LYS A 155 -0.82 28.57 -7.77
CA LYS A 155 0.42 28.83 -8.48
C LYS A 155 0.36 30.18 -9.18
N ASP A 156 -0.70 30.42 -9.95
CA ASP A 156 -0.88 31.66 -10.71
C ASP A 156 -1.04 32.87 -9.77
N LEU A 157 -1.78 32.71 -8.65
CA LEU A 157 -1.89 33.72 -7.61
C LEU A 157 -0.53 34.09 -6.99
N LEU A 158 0.27 33.09 -6.61
CA LEU A 158 1.60 33.33 -6.01
C LEU A 158 2.57 33.95 -7.01
N LEU A 159 2.47 33.61 -8.30
CA LEU A 159 3.26 34.25 -9.34
C LEU A 159 2.92 35.75 -9.47
N THR A 160 1.64 36.14 -9.29
CA THR A 160 1.25 37.57 -9.23
C THR A 160 1.87 38.29 -8.03
N PHE A 161 2.08 37.59 -6.91
CA PHE A 161 2.80 38.13 -5.73
C PHE A 161 4.33 38.08 -5.85
N GLY A 162 4.89 37.69 -7.02
CA GLY A 162 6.33 37.64 -7.24
C GLY A 162 7.03 36.44 -6.62
N ALA A 163 6.31 35.33 -6.36
CA ALA A 163 6.91 34.14 -5.77
C ALA A 163 7.96 33.49 -6.68
N ASN A 164 9.08 33.08 -6.10
CA ASN A 164 10.10 32.32 -6.81
C ASN A 164 9.72 30.83 -6.93
N ARG A 165 10.44 30.07 -7.78
CA ARG A 165 10.17 28.65 -8.02
C ARG A 165 10.24 27.77 -6.75
N TRP A 166 11.14 28.09 -5.81
CA TRP A 166 11.27 27.36 -4.55
C TRP A 166 10.12 27.63 -3.59
N GLN A 167 9.61 28.86 -3.56
CA GLN A 167 8.42 29.23 -2.78
C GLN A 167 7.19 28.54 -3.33
N LEU A 168 7.05 28.48 -4.66
CA LEU A 168 5.98 27.76 -5.34
C LEU A 168 5.99 26.26 -5.00
N LEU A 169 7.17 25.65 -5.02
CA LEU A 169 7.36 24.24 -4.72
C LEU A 169 7.04 23.94 -3.24
N SER A 170 7.69 24.64 -2.32
CA SER A 170 7.61 24.38 -0.88
C SER A 170 6.30 24.83 -0.23
N LYS A 171 5.72 25.96 -0.66
CA LYS A 171 4.54 26.55 -0.01
C LYS A 171 3.22 26.14 -0.63
N THR A 172 3.22 25.62 -1.86
CA THR A 172 2.00 25.22 -2.56
C THR A 172 2.06 23.79 -3.06
N GLN A 173 3.01 23.46 -3.92
CA GLN A 173 2.98 22.17 -4.65
C GLN A 173 3.20 20.98 -3.73
N ILE A 174 4.19 21.02 -2.83
CA ILE A 174 4.44 19.92 -1.88
C ILE A 174 3.25 19.74 -0.91
N PRO A 175 2.75 20.78 -0.21
CA PRO A 175 1.62 20.63 0.71
C PRO A 175 0.34 20.11 0.03
N LEU A 176 0.02 20.62 -1.17
CA LEU A 176 -1.15 20.21 -1.93
C LEU A 176 -1.01 18.80 -2.53
N ALA A 177 0.23 18.33 -2.77
CA ALA A 177 0.50 17.00 -3.30
C ALA A 177 0.51 15.91 -2.20
N LEU A 178 0.63 16.28 -0.92
CA LEU A 178 0.66 15.33 0.19
C LEU A 178 -0.53 14.34 0.20
N PRO A 179 -1.79 14.75 0.00
CA PRO A 179 -2.92 13.81 -0.04
C PRO A 179 -2.79 12.77 -1.15
N SER A 180 -2.33 13.18 -2.34
CA SER A 180 -2.09 12.26 -3.46
C SER A 180 -0.92 11.33 -3.17
N PHE A 181 0.17 11.85 -2.60
CA PHE A 181 1.31 11.05 -2.16
C PHE A 181 0.91 9.98 -1.13
N PHE A 182 0.15 10.35 -0.09
CA PHE A 182 -0.37 9.38 0.90
C PHE A 182 -1.35 8.38 0.29
N SER A 183 -2.12 8.78 -0.71
CA SER A 183 -2.98 7.86 -1.46
C SER A 183 -2.15 6.83 -2.24
N GLY A 184 -1.05 7.25 -2.85
CA GLY A 184 -0.08 6.36 -3.49
C GLY A 184 0.61 5.41 -2.51
N LEU A 185 1.06 5.93 -1.36
CA LEU A 185 1.63 5.09 -0.29
C LEU A 185 0.64 4.02 0.17
N LYS A 186 -0.65 4.36 0.31
CA LYS A 186 -1.70 3.41 0.67
C LYS A 186 -1.86 2.34 -0.40
N LEU A 187 -1.87 2.71 -1.68
CA LEU A 187 -1.95 1.74 -2.79
C LEU A 187 -0.73 0.82 -2.84
N SER A 188 0.45 1.32 -2.51
CA SER A 188 1.70 0.53 -2.51
C SER A 188 1.83 -0.46 -1.36
N ILE A 189 0.98 -0.36 -0.32
CA ILE A 189 0.98 -1.25 0.86
C ILE A 189 -0.11 -2.32 0.80
N VAL A 190 -1.08 -2.19 -0.13
CA VAL A 190 -2.22 -3.10 -0.31
C VAL A 190 -1.85 -4.23 -1.25
#